data_AF-A0A353K309-F1
#
_entry.id   AF-A0A353K309-F1
#
_cell.length_a   1.000
_cell.length_b   1.000
_cell.length_c   1.000
_cell.angle_alpha   90.00
_cell.angle_beta   90.00
_cell.angle_gamma   90.00
#
_symmetry.space_group_name_H-M   'P 1'
#
loop_
_entity.id
_entity.type
_entity.pdbx_description
1 polymer ?
#
loop_
_entity_poly.entity_id
_entity_poly.type
_entity_poly.pdbx_seq_one_letter_code
_entity_poly.pdbx_strand_id
1 'polypeptide(L)' 'AKRGNIIAYILYLKKENKAPSSISRSIASIRSFYHFLLKSNIVNYDPTIDLESPKVEKKMPEILTIGEVEKLLSIPIT' A
#
# COMPACT_ATOMS: atom_id res chain seq x y z
N ALA A 1 -21.12 0.40 0.73
CA ALA A 1 -20.94 0.70 -0.71
C ALA A 1 -20.90 -0.62 -1.51
N LYS A 2 -21.22 -0.60 -2.81
CA LYS A 2 -21.12 -1.80 -3.65
C LYS A 2 -19.65 -2.09 -3.98
N ARG A 3 -19.27 -3.38 -4.05
CA ARG A 3 -17.93 -3.84 -4.45
C ARG A 3 -17.43 -3.17 -5.73
N GLY A 4 -18.32 -2.94 -6.70
CA GLY A 4 -17.99 -2.26 -7.96
C GLY A 4 -17.38 -0.87 -7.78
N ASN A 5 -17.77 -0.11 -6.75
CA ASN A 5 -17.22 1.22 -6.50
C ASN A 5 -15.75 1.14 -6.03
N ILE A 6 -15.41 0.14 -5.23
CA ILE A 6 -14.05 -0.08 -4.75
C ILE A 6 -13.17 -0.48 -5.93
N ILE A 7 -13.64 -1.40 -6.78
CA ILE A 7 -12.92 -1.80 -8.00
C ILE A 7 -12.71 -0.60 -8.93
N ALA A 8 -13.74 0.20 -9.17
CA ALA A 8 -13.64 1.40 -10.00
C ALA A 8 -12.58 2.38 -9.45
N TYR A 9 -12.52 2.56 -8.12
CA TYR A 9 -11.50 3.37 -7.49
C TYR A 9 -10.09 2.79 -7.66
N ILE A 10 -9.90 1.48 -7.50
CA ILE A 10 -8.59 0.84 -7.73
C ILE A 10 -8.16 0.96 -9.20
N LEU A 11 -9.10 0.81 -10.15
CA LEU A 11 -8.83 1.03 -11.57
C LEU A 11 -8.46 2.49 -11.87
N TYR A 12 -9.13 3.44 -11.22
CA TYR A 12 -8.75 4.86 -11.27
C TYR A 12 -7.32 5.07 -10.78
N LEU A 13 -6.93 4.52 -9.63
CA LEU A 13 -5.56 4.65 -9.12
C LEU A 13 -4.51 4.04 -10.06
N LYS A 14 -4.84 2.94 -10.74
CA LYS A 14 -3.99 2.36 -11.79
C LYS A 14 -3.86 3.30 -12.99
N LYS A 15 -4.97 3.91 -13.44
CA LYS A 15 -4.99 4.89 -14.55
C LYS A 15 -4.13 6.12 -14.22
N GLU A 16 -4.10 6.53 -12.96
CA GLU A 16 -3.27 7.62 -12.44
C GLU A 16 -1.79 7.24 -12.26
N ASN A 17 -1.34 6.07 -12.77
CA ASN A 17 0.03 5.57 -12.66
C ASN A 17 0.58 5.55 -11.21
N LYS A 18 -0.29 5.33 -10.21
CA LYS A 18 0.18 5.18 -8.83
C LYS A 18 1.03 3.92 -8.70
N ALA A 19 2.10 4.03 -7.91
CA ALA A 19 2.96 2.91 -7.61
C ALA A 19 2.15 1.72 -7.03
N PRO A 20 2.47 0.46 -7.38
CA PRO A 20 1.79 -0.72 -6.84
C PRO A 20 1.74 -0.75 -5.31
N SER A 21 2.80 -0.28 -4.64
CA SER A 21 2.87 -0.14 -3.18
C SER A 21 1.84 0.84 -2.62
N SER A 22 1.58 1.95 -3.33
CA SER A 22 0.56 2.92 -2.94
C SER A 22 -0.85 2.37 -3.12
N ILE A 23 -1.11 1.68 -4.23
CA ILE A 23 -2.40 1.01 -4.46
C ILE A 23 -2.65 -0.07 -3.40
N SER A 24 -1.62 -0.86 -3.06
CA SER A 24 -1.68 -1.87 -2.01
C SER A 24 -2.01 -1.25 -0.63
N ARG A 25 -1.37 -0.12 -0.28
CA ARG A 25 -1.72 0.64 0.93
C ARG A 25 -3.16 1.15 0.94
N SER A 26 -3.66 1.65 -0.20
CA SER A 26 -5.06 2.07 -0.31
C SER A 26 -6.03 0.90 -0.08
N ILE A 27 -5.76 -0.27 -0.66
CA ILE A 27 -6.56 -1.48 -0.43
C ILE A 27 -6.56 -1.88 1.05
N ALA A 28 -5.38 -1.88 1.70
CA ALA A 28 -5.25 -2.20 3.12
C ALA A 28 -6.02 -1.22 4.02
N SER A 29 -6.04 0.06 3.68
CA SER A 29 -6.79 1.09 4.38
C SER A 29 -8.31 0.86 4.27
N ILE A 30 -8.81 0.62 3.05
CA ILE A 30 -10.23 0.33 2.82
C ILE A 30 -10.66 -0.93 3.57
N ARG A 31 -9.85 -1.99 3.55
CA ARG A 31 -10.13 -3.23 4.29
C ARG A 31 -10.19 -3.01 5.79
N SER A 32 -9.22 -2.29 6.34
CA SER A 32 -9.20 -1.95 7.78
C SER A 32 -10.43 -1.14 8.19
N PHE A 33 -10.86 -0.22 7.32
CA PHE A 33 -12.07 0.57 7.55
C PHE A 33 -13.34 -0.30 7.57
N TYR A 34 -13.53 -1.20 6.61
CA TYR A 34 -14.70 -2.10 6.62
C TYR A 34 -14.67 -3.11 7.77
N HIS A 35 -13.50 -3.61 8.17
CA HIS A 35 -13.35 -4.40 9.39
C HIS A 35 -13.79 -3.63 10.64
N PHE A 36 -13.43 -2.34 10.75
CA PHE A 36 -13.90 -1.49 11.85
C PHE A 36 -15.43 -1.33 11.83
N LEU A 37 -16.02 -1.08 10.66
CA LEU A 37 -17.47 -0.93 10.52
C LEU A 37 -18.22 -2.22 10.86
N LEU A 38 -17.70 -3.39 10.45
CA LEU A 38 -18.24 -4.70 10.83
C LEU A 38 -18.21 -4.90 12.34
N LYS A 39 -17.04 -4.66 12.96
CA LYS A 39 -16.89 -4.80 14.42
C LYS A 39 -17.81 -3.86 15.19
N SER A 40 -18.15 -2.72 14.61
CA SER A 40 -19.06 -1.74 15.18
C SER A 40 -20.54 -2.02 14.84
N ASN A 41 -20.85 -3.11 14.15
CA ASN A 41 -22.18 -3.46 13.65
C ASN A 41 -22.85 -2.35 12.80
N ILE A 42 -22.05 -1.52 12.14
CA ILE A 42 -22.55 -0.45 11.24
C ILE A 42 -22.89 -1.03 9.86
N VAL A 43 -22.17 -2.09 9.47
CA VAL A 43 -22.41 -2.84 8.24
C VAL A 43 -22.50 -4.33 8.56
N ASN A 44 -23.21 -5.08 7.72
CA ASN A 44 -23.40 -6.53 7.90
C ASN A 44 -22.47 -7.38 7.03
N TYR A 45 -21.71 -6.75 6.14
CA TYR A 45 -20.86 -7.43 5.16
C TYR A 45 -19.65 -6.56 4.77
N ASP A 46 -18.50 -7.20 4.53
CA ASP A 46 -17.29 -6.56 4.02
C ASP A 46 -17.18 -6.71 2.49
N PRO A 47 -17.32 -5.62 1.71
CA PRO A 47 -17.17 -5.65 0.25
C PRO A 47 -15.72 -5.83 -0.24
N THR A 48 -14.74 -5.91 0.67
CA THR A 48 -13.30 -6.07 0.36
C THR A 48 -12.80 -7.51 0.50
N ILE A 49 -13.66 -8.46 0.88
CA ILE A 49 -13.25 -9.83 1.24
C ILE A 49 -12.49 -10.57 0.13
N ASP A 50 -12.91 -10.37 -1.13
CA ASP A 50 -12.30 -10.97 -2.33
C ASP A 50 -11.46 -9.97 -3.13
N LEU A 51 -10.97 -8.90 -2.48
CA LEU A 51 -10.15 -7.89 -3.12
C LEU A 51 -8.68 -8.32 -3.09
N GLU A 52 -8.15 -8.69 -4.25
CA GLU A 52 -6.73 -9.00 -4.38
C GLU A 52 -5.88 -7.72 -4.38
N SER A 53 -4.86 -7.70 -3.53
CA SER A 53 -3.84 -6.65 -3.53
C SER A 53 -2.84 -6.88 -4.66
N PRO A 54 -2.40 -5.83 -5.38
CA PRO A 54 -1.37 -5.97 -6.39
C PRO A 54 -0.06 -6.46 -5.75
N LYS A 55 0.62 -7.38 -6.45
CA LYS A 55 1.92 -7.90 -6.01
C LYS A 55 2.92 -6.75 -6.01
N VAL A 56 3.41 -6.38 -4.83
CA VAL A 56 4.47 -5.38 -4.68
C VAL A 56 5.79 -6.09 -4.99
N GLU A 57 6.44 -5.70 -6.07
CA GLU A 57 7.79 -6.17 -6.36
C GLU A 57 8.74 -5.74 -5.24
N LYS A 58 9.39 -6.72 -4.62
CA LYS A 58 10.46 -6.45 -3.66
C LYS A 58 11.70 -6.10 -4.48
N LYS A 59 12.06 -4.82 -4.53
CA LYS A 59 13.38 -4.43 -5.01
C LYS A 59 14.42 -5.14 -4.15
N MET A 60 15.48 -5.65 -4.78
CA MET A 60 16.62 -6.15 -4.01
C MET A 60 17.15 -5.00 -3.14
N PRO A 61 17.51 -5.26 -1.88
CA PRO A 61 18.14 -4.25 -1.07
C PRO A 61 19.44 -3.80 -1.76
N GLU A 62 19.55 -2.50 -1.99
CA GLU A 62 20.81 -1.90 -2.38
C GLU A 62 21.70 -1.90 -1.14
N ILE A 63 22.84 -2.59 -1.21
CA ILE A 63 23.84 -2.60 -0.15
C ILE A 63 24.85 -1.49 -0.41
N LEU A 64 25.23 -0.78 0.64
CA LEU A 64 26.34 0.15 0.58
C LEU A 64 27.65 -0.64 0.55
N THR A 65 28.54 -0.27 -0.37
CA THR A 65 29.94 -0.71 -0.35
C THR A 65 30.66 -0.09 0.85
N ILE A 66 31.78 -0.70 1.26
CA ILE A 66 32.60 -0.20 2.38
C ILE A 66 33.00 1.26 2.16
N GLY A 67 33.38 1.65 0.93
CA GLY A 67 33.75 3.03 0.61
C GLY A 67 32.58 4.01 0.69
N GLU A 68 31.35 3.60 0.38
CA GLU A 68 30.15 4.44 0.55
C GLU A 68 29.82 4.65 2.03
N VAL A 69 30.01 3.61 2.85
CA VAL A 69 29.86 3.71 4.31
C VAL A 69 30.89 4.67 4.89
N GLU A 70 32.17 4.54 4.51
CA GLU A 70 33.22 5.46 4.95
C GLU A 70 32.94 6.90 4.53
N LYS A 71 32.51 7.11 3.29
CA LYS A 71 32.14 8.43 2.78
C LYS A 71 30.98 9.04 3.57
N LEU A 72 29.94 8.26 3.88
CA LEU A 72 28.82 8.72 4.71
C LEU A 72 29.25 9.10 6.13
N LEU A 73 30.13 8.29 6.74
CA LEU A 73 30.66 8.55 8.08
C LEU A 73 31.65 9.72 8.14
N SER A 74 32.28 10.07 7.01
CA SER A 74 33.22 11.19 6.90
C SER A 74 32.56 12.56 6.77
N ILE A 75 31.23 12.62 6.59
CA ILE A 75 30.51 13.88 6.42
C ILE A 75 30.54 14.63 7.77
N PRO A 76 31.05 15.88 7.81
CA PRO A 76 31.01 16.67 9.03
C PRO A 76 29.56 16.96 9.40
N ILE A 77 29.19 16.63 10.64
CA ILE A 77 27.88 16.96 11.20
C ILE A 77 27.85 18.48 11.35
N THR A 78 27.13 19.15 10.44
CA THR A 78 26.89 20.59 10.47
C THR A 78 25.45 20.83 10.90
#